data_AF-A0A7X3PVR4-F1
#
_entry.id   AF-A0A7X3PVR4-F1
#
_cell.length_a   1.000
_cell.length_b   1.000
_cell.length_c   1.000
_cell.angle_alpha   90.00
_cell.angle_beta   90.00
_cell.angle_gamma   90.00
#
_symmetry.space_group_name_H-M   'P 1'
#
loop_
_entity.id
_entity.type
_entity.pdbx_description
1 polymer ?
#
loop_
_entity_poly.entity_id
_entity_poly.type
_entity_poly.pdbx_seq_one_letter_code
_entity_poly.pdbx_strand_id
1 'polypeptide(L)'
;MREALANGSTVSELLARPGVETHGDPHDGALRLRKVVRARYPQLVDAAFAAEIGEWDGPVEVLDQFAVFRVRQKEGGDIQSLAQARARARGILEARRQNELMDALIQRLRAERASQVALFAESL
;
A
#
# COMPACT_ATOMS: atom_id res chain seq x y z
N MET A 1 -2.88 5.85 25.20
CA MET A 1 -1.80 5.23 24.37
C MET A 1 -0.64 6.20 24.15
N ARG A 2 -0.88 7.43 23.66
CA ARG A 2 0.15 8.47 23.50
C ARG A 2 0.93 8.79 24.78
N GLU A 3 0.24 8.95 25.92
CA GLU A 3 0.89 9.24 27.21
C GLU A 3 1.80 8.10 27.70
N ALA A 4 1.40 6.83 27.49
CA ALA A 4 2.25 5.68 27.83
C ALA A 4 3.52 5.64 26.98
N LEU A 5 3.40 5.94 25.68
CA LEU A 5 4.53 6.03 24.76
C LEU A 5 5.46 7.21 25.07
N ALA A 6 4.90 8.35 25.50
CA ALA A 6 5.67 9.50 25.96
C ALA A 6 6.41 9.23 27.28
N ASN A 7 5.82 8.39 28.14
CA ASN A 7 6.39 7.98 29.44
C ASN A 7 7.37 6.80 29.34
N GLY A 8 7.79 6.42 28.13
CA GLY A 8 8.86 5.44 27.91
C GLY A 8 8.41 3.98 27.75
N SER A 9 7.11 3.69 27.70
CA SER A 9 6.66 2.33 27.34
C SER A 9 7.08 1.98 25.91
N THR A 10 7.51 0.73 25.70
CA THR A 10 7.89 0.27 24.36
C THR A 10 6.66 0.00 23.49
N VAL A 11 6.79 0.14 22.17
CA VAL A 11 5.69 -0.15 21.23
C VAL A 11 5.27 -1.62 21.34
N SER A 12 6.25 -2.52 21.48
CA SER A 12 6.02 -3.96 21.63
C SER A 12 5.18 -4.30 22.87
N GLU A 13 5.39 -3.60 23.99
CA GLU A 13 4.56 -3.76 25.20
C GLU A 13 3.10 -3.33 24.99
N LEU A 14 2.87 -2.33 24.14
CA LEU A 14 1.53 -1.85 23.85
C LEU A 14 0.80 -2.74 22.85
N LEU A 15 1.50 -3.29 21.86
CA LEU A 15 0.95 -4.26 20.91
C LEU A 15 0.54 -5.58 21.57
N ALA A 16 1.13 -5.93 22.72
CA ALA A 16 0.73 -7.10 23.50
C ALA A 16 -0.61 -6.93 24.23
N ARG A 17 -1.20 -5.72 24.26
CA ARG A 17 -2.45 -5.46 24.97
C ARG A 17 -3.67 -5.87 24.14
N PRO A 18 -4.72 -6.45 24.77
CA PRO A 18 -5.97 -6.76 24.08
C PRO A 18 -6.59 -5.50 23.44
N GLY A 19 -7.05 -5.61 22.19
CA GLY A 19 -7.68 -4.52 21.45
C GLY A 19 -6.70 -3.50 20.84
N VAL A 20 -5.40 -3.78 20.87
CA VAL A 20 -4.39 -2.99 20.14
C VAL A 20 -3.96 -3.78 18.90
N GLU A 21 -4.16 -3.18 17.73
CA GLU A 21 -3.79 -3.76 16.44
C GLU A 21 -2.75 -2.89 15.75
N THR A 22 -1.98 -3.50 14.83
CA THR A 22 -1.00 -2.78 14.01
C THR A 22 -1.25 -3.05 12.54
N HIS A 23 -1.13 -2.00 11.74
CA HIS A 23 -1.10 -2.09 10.28
C HIS A 23 0.32 -2.33 9.74
N GLY A 24 1.33 -2.31 10.62
CA GLY A 24 2.73 -2.54 10.31
C GLY A 24 3.23 -3.89 10.81
N ASP A 25 4.53 -3.97 11.09
CA ASP A 25 5.15 -5.17 11.66
C ASP A 25 4.54 -5.52 13.04
N PRO A 26 4.17 -6.78 13.31
CA PRO A 26 3.61 -7.21 14.59
C PRO A 26 4.53 -7.00 15.81
N HIS A 27 5.84 -6.92 15.61
CA HIS A 27 6.81 -6.81 16.71
C HIS A 27 7.12 -5.37 17.10
N ASP A 28 7.25 -4.47 16.13
CA ASP A 28 7.68 -3.09 16.39
C ASP A 28 6.76 -2.01 15.82
N GLY A 29 5.68 -2.41 15.13
CA GLY A 29 4.71 -1.51 14.53
C GLY A 29 5.24 -0.75 13.31
N ALA A 30 6.40 -1.12 12.75
CA ALA A 30 6.99 -0.39 11.63
C ALA A 30 6.11 -0.54 10.38
N LEU A 31 5.74 0.62 9.81
CA LEU A 31 4.99 0.70 8.57
C LEU A 31 5.68 1.66 7.61
N ARG A 32 6.02 1.18 6.41
CA ARG A 32 6.51 2.03 5.32
C ARG A 32 5.32 2.63 4.56
N LEU A 33 4.99 3.87 4.87
CA LEU A 33 3.91 4.61 4.22
C LEU A 33 4.39 5.26 2.91
N ARG A 34 3.58 5.17 1.85
CA ARG A 34 3.84 5.81 0.54
C ARG A 34 2.65 6.68 0.13
N LYS A 35 2.87 7.80 -0.56
CA LYS A 35 1.76 8.66 -1.04
C LYS A 35 0.73 7.93 -1.90
N VAL A 36 1.13 6.85 -2.60
CA VAL A 36 0.22 6.05 -3.43
C VAL A 36 -0.89 5.35 -2.62
N VAL A 37 -0.67 5.10 -1.32
CA VAL A 37 -1.69 4.47 -0.46
C VAL A 37 -2.69 5.46 0.14
N ARG A 38 -2.59 6.76 -0.21
CA ARG A 38 -3.51 7.81 0.25
C ARG A 38 -4.97 7.49 -0.08
N ALA A 39 -5.25 6.84 -1.20
CA ALA A 39 -6.61 6.44 -1.56
C ALA A 39 -7.24 5.47 -0.55
N ARG A 40 -6.42 4.65 0.12
CA ARG A 40 -6.88 3.68 1.13
C ARG A 40 -6.85 4.26 2.55
N TYR A 41 -5.90 5.14 2.84
CA TYR A 41 -5.69 5.71 4.18
C TYR A 41 -5.49 7.23 4.12
N PRO A 42 -6.53 8.01 3.76
CA PRO A 42 -6.37 9.43 3.49
C PRO A 42 -5.89 10.21 4.72
N GLN A 43 -6.58 10.04 5.85
CA GLN A 43 -6.28 10.76 7.10
C GLN A 43 -4.91 10.39 7.67
N LEU A 44 -4.56 9.09 7.69
CA LEU A 44 -3.25 8.63 8.17
C LEU A 44 -2.10 9.12 7.30
N VAL A 45 -2.25 9.10 5.97
CA VAL A 45 -1.20 9.59 5.06
C VAL A 45 -1.02 11.09 5.22
N ASP A 46 -2.10 11.86 5.26
CA ASP A 46 -2.00 13.30 5.39
C ASP A 46 -1.36 13.68 6.74
N ALA A 47 -1.78 13.04 7.84
CA ALA A 47 -1.19 13.25 9.17
C ALA A 47 0.29 12.83 9.23
N ALA A 48 0.65 11.65 8.74
CA ALA A 48 2.04 11.17 8.78
C ALA A 48 3.00 12.00 7.92
N PHE A 49 2.52 12.57 6.82
CA PHE A 49 3.35 13.47 6.01
C PHE A 49 3.47 14.87 6.63
N ALA A 50 2.49 15.33 7.40
CA ALA A 50 2.53 16.60 8.13
C ALA A 50 3.32 16.53 9.45
N ALA A 51 3.30 15.40 10.15
CA ALA A 51 3.92 15.21 11.46
C ALA A 51 5.43 15.44 11.48
N GLU A 52 5.98 15.92 12.59
CA GLU A 52 7.44 16.06 12.75
C GLU A 52 8.13 14.70 12.90
N ILE A 53 9.39 14.62 12.45
CA ILE A 53 10.17 13.39 12.60
C ILE A 53 10.52 13.22 14.07
N GLY A 54 10.25 12.05 14.62
CA GLY A 54 10.63 11.68 15.98
C GLY A 54 9.59 12.01 17.04
N GLU A 55 8.48 12.67 16.71
CA GLU A 55 7.38 12.93 17.65
C GLU A 55 6.23 11.93 17.50
N TRP A 56 5.54 11.65 18.60
CA TRP A 56 4.32 10.84 18.60
C TRP A 56 3.12 11.70 18.26
N ASP A 57 2.42 11.35 17.18
CA ASP A 57 1.25 12.07 16.67
C ASP A 57 -0.01 11.18 16.68
N GLY A 58 -1.18 11.82 16.61
CA GLY A 58 -2.50 11.22 16.75
C GLY A 58 -3.19 11.53 18.09
N PRO A 59 -4.39 10.95 18.34
CA PRO A 59 -5.02 9.87 17.57
C PRO A 59 -5.58 10.32 16.22
N VAL A 60 -5.34 9.52 15.17
CA VAL A 60 -5.90 9.72 13.83
C VAL A 60 -6.83 8.57 13.51
N GLU A 61 -8.01 8.89 12.97
CA GLU A 61 -8.98 7.89 12.55
C GLU A 61 -8.48 7.13 11.30
N VAL A 62 -8.58 5.80 11.35
CA VAL A 62 -8.15 4.88 10.30
C VAL A 62 -9.09 3.68 10.30
N LEU A 63 -9.93 3.54 9.26
CA LEU A 63 -10.83 2.39 9.07
C LEU A 63 -11.62 2.04 10.35
N ASP A 64 -12.34 3.02 10.91
CA ASP A 64 -13.16 2.89 12.13
C ASP A 64 -12.37 2.61 13.43
N GLN A 65 -11.05 2.74 13.39
CA GLN A 65 -10.15 2.64 14.55
C GLN A 65 -9.33 3.93 14.71
N PHE A 66 -8.60 4.06 15.82
CA PHE A 66 -7.69 5.18 16.06
C PHE A 66 -6.24 4.70 16.08
N ALA A 67 -5.40 5.36 15.29
CA ALA A 67 -3.96 5.10 15.23
C ALA A 67 -3.17 6.21 15.93
N VAL A 68 -2.12 5.80 16.64
CA VAL A 68 -1.05 6.67 17.15
C VAL A 68 0.23 6.25 16.47
N PHE A 69 1.00 7.19 15.94
CA PHE A 69 2.19 6.87 15.16
C PHE A 69 3.35 7.83 15.47
N ARG A 70 4.56 7.40 15.14
CA ARG A 70 5.77 8.21 15.21
C ARG A 70 6.51 8.10 13.91
N VAL A 71 6.78 9.23 13.27
CA VAL A 71 7.53 9.25 12.01
C VAL A 71 9.00 9.07 12.33
N ARG A 72 9.56 7.88 12.04
CA ARG A 72 11.00 7.62 12.25
C ARG A 72 11.87 8.29 11.18
N GLN A 73 11.40 8.31 9.94
CA GLN A 73 12.14 8.80 8.79
C GLN A 73 11.16 9.22 7.69
N LYS A 74 11.51 10.28 6.95
CA LYS A 74 10.84 10.65 5.70
C LYS A 74 11.83 10.51 4.55
N GLU A 75 11.44 9.75 3.53
CA GLU A 75 12.20 9.58 2.29
C GLU A 75 11.37 10.09 1.11
N GLY A 76 11.97 10.94 0.29
CA GLY A 76 11.30 11.60 -0.83
C GLY A 76 11.77 13.04 -0.98
N GLY A 77 11.47 13.64 -2.13
CA GLY A 77 11.90 15.00 -2.48
C GLY A 77 12.37 15.10 -3.91
N ASP A 78 12.99 14.03 -4.42
CA ASP A 78 13.44 13.99 -5.81
C ASP A 78 12.33 13.47 -6.72
N ILE A 79 11.55 14.39 -7.26
CA ILE A 79 10.81 14.12 -8.50
C ILE A 79 11.88 13.83 -9.55
N GLN A 80 12.01 12.56 -9.92
CA GLN A 80 12.92 12.15 -10.99
C GLN A 80 12.58 12.94 -12.25
N SER A 81 13.60 13.50 -12.90
CA SER A 81 13.38 14.18 -14.17
C SER A 81 12.82 13.21 -15.20
N LEU A 82 12.11 13.72 -16.20
CA LEU A 82 11.63 12.88 -17.30
C LEU A 82 12.78 12.07 -17.93
N ALA A 83 13.97 12.66 -18.05
CA ALA A 83 15.15 11.99 -18.58
C ALA A 83 15.54 10.74 -17.76
N GLN A 84 15.50 10.85 -16.42
CA GLN A 84 15.80 9.75 -15.51
C GLN A 84 14.69 8.69 -15.50
N ALA A 85 13.42 9.10 -15.63
CA ALA A 85 12.27 8.20 -15.60
C ALA A 85 11.94 7.57 -16.97
N ARG A 86 12.48 8.08 -18.08
CA ARG A 86 12.06 7.74 -19.46
C ARG A 86 12.13 6.25 -19.76
N ALA A 87 13.26 5.61 -19.43
CA ALA A 87 13.47 4.19 -19.72
C ALA A 87 12.47 3.32 -18.94
N ARG A 88 12.25 3.64 -17.65
CA ARG A 88 11.28 2.96 -16.81
C ARG A 88 9.85 3.16 -17.29
N ALA A 89 9.47 4.41 -17.59
CA ALA A 89 8.14 4.73 -18.09
C ALA A 89 7.85 4.01 -19.41
N ARG A 90 8.82 3.97 -20.33
CA ARG A 90 8.73 3.24 -21.59
C ARG A 90 8.50 1.74 -21.36
N GLY A 91 9.29 1.10 -20.50
CA GLY A 91 9.12 -0.33 -20.19
C GLY A 91 7.74 -0.66 -19.61
N ILE A 92 7.21 0.21 -18.74
CA ILE A 92 5.86 0.05 -18.19
C ILE A 92 4.79 0.15 -19.28
N LEU A 93 4.92 1.13 -20.19
CA LEU A 93 3.97 1.32 -21.28
C LEU A 93 4.04 0.19 -22.32
N GLU A 94 5.24 -0.29 -22.64
CA GLU A 94 5.45 -1.43 -23.55
C GLU A 94 4.84 -2.72 -22.96
N ALA A 95 5.09 -3.00 -21.67
CA ALA A 95 4.49 -4.16 -21.00
C ALA A 95 2.96 -4.08 -20.96
N ARG A 96 2.40 -2.91 -20.67
CA ARG A 96 0.95 -2.69 -20.72
C ARG A 96 0.40 -2.94 -22.12
N ARG A 97 1.05 -2.40 -23.14
CA ARG A 97 0.61 -2.58 -24.53
C ARG A 97 0.68 -4.05 -24.96
N GLN A 98 1.72 -4.76 -24.56
CA GLN A 98 1.85 -6.18 -24.86
C GLN A 98 0.73 -7.00 -24.21
N ASN A 99 0.39 -6.71 -22.95
CA ASN A 99 -0.72 -7.38 -22.26
C ASN A 99 -2.06 -7.11 -22.97
N GLU A 100 -2.35 -5.86 -23.33
CA GLU A 100 -3.57 -5.50 -24.07
C GLU A 100 -3.68 -6.26 -25.40
N LEU A 101 -2.57 -6.40 -26.13
CA LEU A 101 -2.53 -7.14 -27.40
C LEU A 101 -2.68 -8.65 -27.22
N MET A 102 -2.08 -9.21 -26.15
CA MET A 102 -2.24 -10.63 -25.81
C MET A 102 -3.66 -10.96 -25.40
N ASP A 103 -4.28 -10.13 -24.56
CA ASP A 103 -5.68 -10.30 -24.18
C ASP A 103 -6.59 -10.24 -25.42
N ALA A 104 -6.37 -9.26 -26.30
CA ALA A 104 -7.13 -9.15 -27.55
C ALA A 104 -6.94 -10.39 -28.47
N LEU A 105 -5.72 -10.90 -28.57
CA LEU A 105 -5.42 -12.11 -29.34
C LEU A 105 -6.12 -13.34 -28.76
N ILE A 106 -6.03 -13.53 -27.43
CA ILE A 106 -6.69 -14.64 -26.73
C ILE A 106 -8.20 -14.58 -26.95
N GLN A 107 -8.80 -13.40 -26.80
CA GLN A 107 -10.23 -13.23 -27.02
C GLN A 107 -10.63 -13.53 -28.48
N ARG A 108 -9.84 -13.06 -29.44
CA ARG A 108 -10.06 -13.36 -30.85
C ARG A 108 -9.99 -14.86 -31.14
N LEU A 109 -8.96 -15.55 -30.66
CA LEU A 109 -8.79 -16.99 -30.85
C LEU A 109 -9.92 -17.79 -30.20
N ARG A 110 -10.38 -17.39 -29.01
CA ARG A 110 -11.55 -17.99 -28.34
C ARG A 110 -12.80 -17.82 -29.19
N ALA A 111 -13.03 -16.65 -29.78
CA ALA A 111 -14.18 -16.41 -30.64
C ALA A 111 -14.11 -17.22 -31.94
N GLU A 112 -12.96 -17.26 -32.62
CA GLU A 112 -12.76 -18.04 -33.86
C GLU A 112 -12.91 -19.55 -33.66
N ARG A 113 -12.58 -20.05 -32.46
CA ARG A 113 -12.61 -21.47 -32.11
C ARG A 113 -13.78 -21.84 -31.20
N ALA A 114 -14.76 -20.95 -31.03
CA ALA A 114 -15.88 -21.15 -30.10
C ALA A 114 -16.66 -22.45 -30.38
N SER A 115 -16.78 -22.87 -31.64
CA SER A 115 -17.45 -24.12 -32.02
C SER A 115 -16.61 -25.39 -31.83
N GLN A 116 -15.31 -25.25 -31.51
CA GLN A 116 -14.36 -26.36 -31.35
C GLN A 116 -13.97 -26.59 -29.89
N VAL A 117 -14.37 -25.71 -28.97
CA VAL A 117 -14.07 -25.80 -27.54
C VAL A 117 -15.30 -26.32 -26.80
N ALA A 118 -15.30 -27.62 -26.44
CA ALA A 118 -16.28 -28.20 -25.53
C ALA A 118 -15.79 -28.03 -24.09
N LEU A 119 -16.49 -27.23 -23.28
CA LEU A 119 -16.25 -27.11 -21.84
C LEU A 119 -17.13 -28.13 -21.12
N PHE A 120 -16.53 -29.17 -20.58
CA PHE A 120 -17.21 -30.08 -19.66
C PHE A 120 -17.01 -29.54 -18.24
N ALA A 121 -18.02 -28.87 -17.70
CA ALA A 121 -18.01 -28.49 -16.30
C ALA A 121 -18.38 -29.72 -15.48
N GLU A 122 -17.41 -30.30 -14.77
CA GLU A 122 -17.72 -31.23 -13.68
C GLU A 122 -18.32 -30.43 -12.53
N SER A 123 -19.62 -30.64 -12.29
CA SER A 123 -20.28 -30.23 -11.06
C SER A 123 -19.93 -31.23 -9.96
N LEU A 124 -19.17 -30.77 -8.96
CA LEU A 124 -19.02 -31.41 -7.65
C LEU A 124 -19.91 -30.69 -6.63
#